data_AF-A0A2T6IDD7-F1
#
_entry.id   AF-A0A2T6IDD7-F1
#
_cell.length_a   1.000
_cell.length_b   1.000
_cell.length_c   1.000
_cell.angle_alpha   90.00
_cell.angle_beta   90.00
_cell.angle_gamma   90.00
#
_symmetry.space_group_name_H-M   'P 1'
#
loop_
_entity.id
_entity.type
_entity.pdbx_description
1 polymer ?
#
loop_
_entity_poly.entity_id
_entity_poly.type
_entity_poly.pdbx_seq_one_letter_code
_entity_poly.pdbx_strand_id
1 'polypeptide(L)'
;MEQASEERPHFEHIANPGSLFGCHPQSAGWGPSTCDKEVRTECLAALAHLPFEPNVRPSLFSHQLFRACDFTFHVQQRQRDGRDPRGITVAFADEEQQFQTVDNRPLLRRGGGGGWLHKRRAPVKQSTAAFNEKNKEEEELRLGKKGKSEQKKQQQQQQARFARIHARHRAFSEWSVQPTNEWAVEAEIPLSQLYKHAVESGKIKVKDLAWRGELRTYNKQADQIRTKLPVALQNLSSNFDYYWVTTQDDDLIKEQMLNSSEPIDVAATDQVLACLMAAPQSKYSWHLHLTKVEGKLLIDKANGSIVDLLTVNETASEPPMQDAENRLNRPAALGFEAVKINQNLRQQLLVKGEEPVKFSPPPFVEAGDNPASIAYRYRMFTIPGRTGGTGGGKSRQPINIITRTEVNAKLPQPADGSRKPSPGDEMTGGHSKREKEDSDPFGKDGGGYVYICALNEYDIKGQRNWRVQMETQRGALLATEVRNNACKLKKFVASAMMAGCDDLKLGFVSRKANNDNEHHVVLSVQSYQTRDLGMQIGLKPDNAWGIVRAIVDMVMEKPDGRYVLLKDPTKPVMRLYSRPEEEDEDAEEEEKAPETRTEERETNRNDEE
;
A
#
# COMPACT_ATOMS: atom_id res chain seq x y z
N MET A 1 60.55 53.83 26.50
CA MET A 1 60.78 53.25 25.17
C MET A 1 59.50 52.56 24.77
N GLU A 2 58.99 52.94 23.60
CA GLU A 2 57.80 52.45 22.88
C GLU A 2 56.44 52.51 23.61
N GLN A 3 55.59 53.47 23.21
CA GLN A 3 54.18 53.22 22.83
C GLN A 3 53.46 54.48 22.32
N ALA A 4 52.56 54.22 21.36
CA ALA A 4 51.40 55.00 20.91
C ALA A 4 51.61 56.22 19.98
N SER A 5 51.49 55.97 18.68
CA SER A 5 50.97 56.93 17.69
C SER A 5 49.88 56.24 16.85
N GLU A 6 48.66 56.77 16.92
CA GLU A 6 47.44 56.25 16.28
C GLU A 6 47.50 56.36 14.75
N GLU A 7 47.37 55.23 14.05
CA GLU A 7 47.05 55.18 12.62
C GLU A 7 45.58 54.74 12.43
N ARG A 8 44.82 55.54 11.69
CA ARG A 8 43.46 55.22 11.23
C ARG A 8 43.54 54.44 9.91
N PRO A 9 42.86 53.30 9.74
CA PRO A 9 42.71 52.69 8.42
C PRO A 9 41.49 53.22 7.66
N HIS A 10 41.67 53.28 6.34
CA HIS A 10 40.73 53.68 5.30
C HIS A 10 39.37 52.95 5.36
N PHE A 11 38.27 53.70 5.28
CA PHE A 11 36.94 53.19 4.94
C PHE A 11 36.74 53.30 3.43
N GLU A 12 36.89 52.20 2.71
CA GLU A 12 36.36 52.05 1.35
C GLU A 12 34.87 51.69 1.40
N HIS A 13 34.17 52.14 0.36
CA HIS A 13 32.72 52.21 0.24
C HIS A 13 31.99 50.88 0.49
N ILE A 14 31.01 50.97 1.40
CA ILE A 14 29.96 49.97 1.63
C ILE A 14 29.19 49.74 0.33
N ALA A 15 29.37 48.56 -0.27
CA ALA A 15 28.47 48.04 -1.29
C ALA A 15 27.10 47.75 -0.66
N ASN A 16 26.06 48.25 -1.32
CA ASN A 16 24.63 48.17 -0.97
C ASN A 16 24.17 46.82 -0.36
N PRO A 17 23.55 46.79 0.82
CA PRO A 17 22.93 45.58 1.40
C PRO A 17 21.52 45.30 0.83
N GLY A 18 21.29 45.60 -0.46
CA GLY A 18 19.96 45.55 -1.09
C GLY A 18 19.67 44.33 -1.97
N SER A 19 20.63 43.43 -2.21
CA SER A 19 20.46 42.34 -3.18
C SER A 19 20.08 40.98 -2.59
N LEU A 20 19.77 40.90 -1.30
CA LEU A 20 19.37 39.64 -0.63
C LEU A 20 17.85 39.44 -0.50
N PHE A 21 17.05 40.45 -0.84
CA PHE A 21 15.61 40.33 -1.08
C PHE A 21 15.28 41.30 -2.23
N GLY A 22 14.63 40.84 -3.29
CA GLY A 22 14.39 41.63 -4.52
C GLY A 22 13.49 42.84 -4.30
N CYS A 23 14.06 43.93 -3.79
CA CYS A 23 13.40 45.21 -3.58
C CYS A 23 13.85 46.17 -4.67
N HIS A 24 12.97 46.55 -5.60
CA HIS A 24 13.29 47.52 -6.64
C HIS A 24 13.17 48.95 -6.08
N PRO A 25 14.25 49.75 -6.02
CA PRO A 25 14.15 51.12 -5.52
C PRO A 25 13.42 52.00 -6.55
N GLN A 26 12.45 52.80 -6.08
CA GLN A 26 11.75 53.81 -6.89
C GLN A 26 11.84 55.19 -6.23
N SER A 27 12.00 56.24 -7.06
CA SER A 27 12.20 57.62 -6.60
C SER A 27 10.91 58.44 -6.47
N ALA A 28 9.78 57.96 -6.99
CA ALA A 28 8.55 58.76 -7.14
C ALA A 28 7.32 58.21 -6.39
N GLY A 29 7.50 57.26 -5.47
CA GLY A 29 6.42 56.72 -4.65
C GLY A 29 6.75 55.37 -4.02
N TRP A 30 5.89 54.92 -3.11
CA TRP A 30 6.04 53.66 -2.37
C TRP A 30 5.28 52.48 -3.00
N GLY A 31 4.65 52.66 -4.18
CA GLY A 31 3.87 51.64 -4.90
C GLY A 31 4.42 51.36 -6.30
N PRO A 32 4.03 50.24 -6.95
CA PRO A 32 4.63 49.83 -8.22
C PRO A 32 4.34 50.83 -9.35
N SER A 33 5.38 51.48 -9.88
CA SER A 33 5.26 52.33 -11.07
C SER A 33 4.75 51.54 -12.28
N THR A 34 3.76 52.08 -13.00
CA THR A 34 3.18 51.43 -14.19
C THR A 34 4.05 51.55 -15.45
N CYS A 35 5.19 52.23 -15.35
CA CYS A 35 6.04 52.62 -16.49
C CYS A 35 7.41 51.94 -16.53
N ASP A 36 7.82 51.20 -15.49
CA ASP A 36 9.10 50.50 -15.50
C ASP A 36 9.03 49.24 -16.35
N LYS A 37 9.70 49.28 -17.51
CA LYS A 37 9.79 48.16 -18.45
C LYS A 37 10.50 46.96 -17.84
N GLU A 38 11.46 47.19 -16.94
CA GLU A 38 12.30 46.16 -16.31
C GLU A 38 11.48 45.22 -15.40
N VAL A 39 10.54 45.76 -14.61
CA VAL A 39 9.65 44.96 -13.73
C VAL A 39 8.73 44.04 -14.54
N ARG A 40 8.26 44.48 -15.72
CA ARG A 40 7.45 43.63 -16.61
C ARG A 40 8.24 42.49 -17.20
N THR A 41 9.50 42.72 -17.58
CA THR A 41 10.35 41.71 -18.21
C THR A 41 10.99 40.74 -17.22
N GLU A 42 11.28 41.14 -15.99
CA GLU A 42 11.93 40.25 -15.01
C GLU A 42 10.91 39.54 -14.10
N CYS A 43 9.93 40.27 -13.56
CA CYS A 43 9.02 39.71 -12.54
C CYS A 43 7.70 39.17 -13.10
N LEU A 44 7.24 39.68 -14.25
CA LEU A 44 5.91 39.34 -14.82
C LEU A 44 6.00 38.63 -16.18
N ALA A 45 7.19 38.23 -16.64
CA ALA A 45 7.38 37.55 -17.92
C ALA A 45 6.51 36.29 -18.08
N ALA A 46 6.33 35.54 -17.01
CA ALA A 46 5.49 34.33 -17.01
C ALA A 46 3.99 34.62 -17.17
N LEU A 47 3.53 35.82 -16.79
CA LEU A 47 2.13 36.24 -16.89
C LEU A 47 1.79 36.84 -18.26
N ALA A 48 2.79 37.24 -19.05
CA ALA A 48 2.57 37.73 -20.41
C ALA A 48 2.02 36.65 -21.36
N HIS A 49 2.21 35.37 -21.03
CA HIS A 49 1.77 34.23 -21.82
C HIS A 49 0.44 33.63 -21.34
N LEU A 50 -0.16 34.16 -20.27
CA LEU A 50 -1.41 33.66 -19.69
C LEU A 50 -2.48 34.75 -19.78
N PRO A 51 -3.67 34.48 -20.35
CA PRO A 51 -4.78 35.44 -20.29
C PRO A 51 -5.18 35.63 -18.82
N PHE A 52 -4.99 36.83 -18.30
CA PHE A 52 -5.34 37.15 -16.91
C PHE A 52 -6.87 37.28 -16.77
N GLU A 53 -7.51 36.34 -16.09
CA GLU A 53 -8.91 36.44 -15.68
C GLU A 53 -9.03 36.86 -14.20
N PRO A 54 -9.66 38.00 -13.87
CA PRO A 54 -9.65 38.58 -12.51
C PRO A 54 -10.58 37.91 -11.50
N ASN A 55 -11.24 36.79 -11.83
CA ASN A 55 -12.29 36.18 -11.00
C ASN A 55 -11.85 34.92 -10.24
N VAL A 56 -10.71 34.99 -9.55
CA VAL A 56 -10.35 33.97 -8.56
C VAL A 56 -10.70 34.49 -7.16
N ARG A 57 -11.94 34.27 -6.72
CA ARG A 57 -12.25 34.35 -5.28
C ARG A 57 -11.63 33.13 -4.58
N PRO A 58 -11.05 33.25 -3.37
CA PRO A 58 -10.53 32.10 -2.64
C PRO A 58 -11.69 31.23 -2.17
N SER A 59 -11.89 30.07 -2.80
CA SER A 59 -12.99 29.14 -2.52
C SER A 59 -12.72 28.22 -1.31
N LEU A 60 -12.13 28.74 -0.24
CA LEU A 60 -11.94 27.97 1.00
C LEU A 60 -13.24 27.79 1.81
N PHE A 61 -14.37 28.41 1.42
CA PHE A 61 -15.65 28.30 2.15
C PHE A 61 -16.92 28.20 1.27
N SER A 62 -16.87 27.65 0.05
CA SER A 62 -18.10 27.30 -0.67
C SER A 62 -18.07 25.89 -1.25
N HIS A 63 -18.96 25.04 -0.74
CA HIS A 63 -19.26 23.71 -1.26
C HIS A 63 -19.65 23.75 -2.75
N GLN A 64 -18.72 23.40 -3.65
CA GLN A 64 -18.93 22.80 -4.99
C GLN A 64 -17.77 23.18 -5.92
N LEU A 65 -16.67 22.42 -5.84
CA LEU A 65 -15.54 22.51 -6.78
C LEU A 65 -15.69 21.56 -7.99
N PHE A 66 -16.78 20.79 -8.07
CA PHE A 66 -17.04 19.86 -9.17
C PHE A 66 -18.37 20.18 -9.84
N ARG A 67 -18.32 20.45 -11.15
CA ARG A 67 -19.50 20.55 -12.02
C ARG A 67 -19.31 19.58 -13.17
N ALA A 68 -20.27 18.67 -13.38
CA ALA A 68 -20.28 17.80 -14.55
C ALA A 68 -20.71 18.63 -15.78
N CYS A 69 -19.96 18.53 -16.87
CA CYS A 69 -20.40 19.01 -18.18
C CYS A 69 -21.11 17.87 -18.89
N ASP A 70 -22.43 17.98 -19.06
CA ASP A 70 -23.25 17.03 -19.78
C ASP A 70 -23.96 17.76 -20.92
N PHE A 71 -23.63 17.38 -22.14
CA PHE A 71 -24.17 17.96 -23.38
C PHE A 71 -25.61 17.51 -23.67
N THR A 72 -26.15 16.56 -22.89
CA THR A 72 -27.54 16.09 -23.00
C THR A 72 -28.48 16.70 -21.94
N PHE A 73 -27.92 17.33 -20.91
CA PHE A 73 -28.63 17.72 -19.69
C PHE A 73 -29.62 18.89 -19.86
N HIS A 74 -29.36 19.82 -20.80
CA HIS A 74 -30.21 21.00 -20.98
C HIS A 74 -31.59 20.72 -21.61
N VAL A 75 -31.79 19.53 -22.19
CA VAL A 75 -33.09 19.13 -22.75
C VAL A 75 -34.08 18.74 -21.64
N GLN A 76 -33.62 18.25 -20.49
CA GLN A 76 -34.50 17.76 -19.42
C GLN A 76 -34.93 18.82 -18.39
N GLN A 77 -34.17 19.92 -18.22
CA GLN A 77 -34.42 20.87 -17.13
C GLN A 77 -35.29 22.09 -17.49
N ARG A 78 -35.68 22.26 -18.77
CA ARG A 78 -36.59 23.35 -19.19
C ARG A 78 -37.97 23.33 -18.53
N GLN A 79 -38.34 22.28 -17.80
CA GLN A 79 -39.65 22.14 -17.18
C GLN A 79 -39.75 22.48 -15.70
N ARG A 80 -38.65 22.79 -14.97
CA ARG A 80 -38.79 22.85 -13.50
C ARG A 80 -38.31 24.08 -12.73
N ASP A 81 -37.33 24.87 -13.16
CA ASP A 81 -37.01 26.13 -12.46
C ASP A 81 -36.34 27.15 -13.39
N GLY A 82 -37.06 28.22 -13.71
CA GLY A 82 -36.56 29.32 -14.53
C GLY A 82 -35.90 30.40 -13.69
N ARG A 83 -34.57 30.30 -13.47
CA ARG A 83 -33.64 31.43 -13.26
C ARG A 83 -32.21 30.95 -13.03
N ASP A 84 -31.27 31.37 -13.88
CA ASP A 84 -29.83 31.28 -13.61
C ASP A 84 -29.37 32.60 -12.93
N PRO A 85 -28.70 32.59 -11.76
CA PRO A 85 -28.42 33.81 -10.98
C PRO A 85 -27.23 34.64 -11.46
N ARG A 86 -26.58 34.31 -12.59
CA ARG A 86 -25.26 34.89 -12.92
C ARG A 86 -25.14 35.71 -14.19
N GLY A 87 -26.21 35.90 -14.97
CA GLY A 87 -26.23 36.92 -16.04
C GLY A 87 -25.11 36.82 -17.09
N ILE A 88 -24.54 35.62 -17.32
CA ILE A 88 -23.57 35.38 -18.41
C ILE A 88 -24.34 34.70 -19.54
N THR A 89 -24.67 35.46 -20.58
CA THR A 89 -25.17 34.92 -21.85
C THR A 89 -23.98 34.44 -22.68
N VAL A 90 -23.79 33.12 -22.77
CA VAL A 90 -22.99 32.53 -23.85
C VAL A 90 -23.94 32.33 -25.02
N ALA A 91 -23.76 33.09 -26.09
CA ALA A 91 -24.47 32.88 -27.34
C ALA A 91 -23.98 31.57 -27.97
N PHE A 92 -24.72 30.49 -27.77
CA PHE A 92 -24.57 29.31 -28.62
C PHE A 92 -25.24 29.66 -29.95
N ALA A 93 -24.44 29.74 -31.01
CA ALA A 93 -24.98 29.83 -32.36
C ALA A 93 -25.72 28.51 -32.65
N ASP A 94 -27.02 28.61 -32.91
CA ASP A 94 -27.97 27.53 -33.17
C ASP A 94 -27.70 26.74 -34.48
N GLU A 95 -26.51 26.86 -35.08
CA GLU A 95 -26.23 26.38 -36.44
C GLU A 95 -25.74 24.92 -36.52
N GLU A 96 -25.38 24.26 -35.41
CA GLU A 96 -24.79 22.91 -35.45
C GLU A 96 -25.79 21.73 -35.32
N GLN A 97 -27.08 21.97 -35.04
CA GLN A 97 -28.10 20.89 -35.06
C GLN A 97 -28.58 20.51 -36.47
N GLN A 98 -28.05 21.15 -37.52
CA GLN A 98 -28.47 20.95 -38.90
C GLN A 98 -27.68 19.87 -39.66
N PHE A 99 -26.71 19.21 -39.01
CA PHE A 99 -25.93 18.14 -39.65
C PHE A 99 -26.46 16.75 -39.29
N GLN A 100 -27.15 16.13 -40.25
CA GLN A 100 -27.54 14.71 -40.19
C GLN A 100 -26.39 13.84 -40.69
N THR A 101 -26.01 12.81 -39.93
CA THR A 101 -25.07 11.78 -40.37
C THR A 101 -25.73 10.93 -41.46
N VAL A 102 -25.18 10.96 -42.68
CA VAL A 102 -25.65 10.14 -43.80
C VAL A 102 -25.12 8.71 -43.63
N ASP A 103 -26.00 7.77 -43.28
CA ASP A 103 -25.65 6.33 -43.21
C ASP A 103 -26.31 5.59 -44.39
N ASN A 104 -25.48 5.07 -45.32
CA ASN A 104 -25.91 4.35 -46.53
C ASN A 104 -26.17 2.85 -46.30
N ARG A 105 -26.64 2.46 -45.11
CA ARG A 105 -26.93 1.06 -44.78
C ARG A 105 -28.41 0.75 -45.04
N PRO A 106 -28.75 -0.26 -45.88
CA PRO A 106 -30.14 -0.65 -46.07
C PRO A 106 -30.70 -1.23 -44.77
N LEU A 107 -31.79 -0.63 -44.28
CA LEU A 107 -32.52 -1.06 -43.08
C LEU A 107 -33.06 -2.49 -43.26
N LEU A 108 -32.64 -3.41 -42.39
CA LEU A 108 -33.26 -4.71 -42.20
C LEU A 108 -34.70 -4.54 -41.70
N ARG A 109 -35.67 -4.82 -42.58
CA ARG A 109 -37.08 -5.01 -42.23
C ARG A 109 -37.20 -6.11 -41.18
N ARG A 110 -37.70 -5.76 -39.99
CA ARG A 110 -38.19 -6.75 -39.03
C ARG A 110 -39.49 -7.33 -39.58
N GLY A 111 -39.42 -8.58 -40.02
CA GLY A 111 -40.54 -9.35 -40.56
C GLY A 111 -41.66 -9.54 -39.54
N GLY A 112 -42.89 -9.40 -40.02
CA GLY A 112 -44.11 -9.77 -39.32
C GLY A 112 -44.34 -11.28 -39.34
N GLY A 113 -44.93 -11.78 -38.28
CA GLY A 113 -45.55 -13.09 -38.22
C GLY A 113 -46.99 -12.95 -37.72
N GLY A 114 -47.94 -13.19 -38.62
CA GLY A 114 -49.27 -13.70 -38.27
C GLY A 114 -50.45 -12.72 -38.34
N GLY A 115 -51.16 -12.75 -39.47
CA GLY A 115 -52.63 -12.75 -39.44
C GLY A 115 -53.36 -11.58 -40.08
N TRP A 116 -53.42 -11.55 -41.42
CA TRP A 116 -54.56 -10.95 -42.14
C TRP A 116 -55.08 -11.94 -43.15
N LEU A 117 -56.24 -12.52 -42.85
CA LEU A 117 -57.27 -13.00 -43.76
C LEU A 117 -58.40 -13.44 -42.84
N HIS A 118 -59.44 -12.62 -42.66
CA HIS A 118 -60.83 -13.04 -42.69
C HIS A 118 -61.72 -11.80 -42.91
N LYS A 119 -62.53 -11.97 -43.95
CA LYS A 119 -63.53 -11.08 -44.55
C LYS A 119 -64.30 -10.19 -43.56
N ARG A 120 -64.54 -8.97 -44.03
CA ARG A 120 -65.63 -8.05 -43.62
C ARG A 120 -66.92 -8.81 -43.23
N ARG A 121 -67.46 -8.49 -42.05
CA ARG A 121 -68.90 -8.52 -41.78
C ARG A 121 -69.30 -7.20 -41.08
N ALA A 122 -70.40 -6.63 -41.56
CA ALA A 122 -70.96 -5.35 -41.15
C ALA A 122 -71.45 -5.38 -39.68
N PRO A 123 -71.52 -4.21 -39.00
CA PRO A 123 -71.89 -4.16 -37.59
C PRO A 123 -73.41 -4.32 -37.41
N VAL A 124 -73.80 -5.23 -36.51
CA VAL A 124 -75.14 -5.25 -35.93
C VAL A 124 -75.07 -4.47 -34.62
N LYS A 125 -75.91 -3.44 -34.52
CA LYS A 125 -76.06 -2.57 -33.34
C LYS A 125 -76.60 -3.39 -32.16
N GLN A 126 -75.84 -3.50 -31.07
CA GLN A 126 -76.35 -3.85 -29.75
C GLN A 126 -75.55 -3.10 -28.66
N SER A 127 -76.23 -2.76 -27.57
CA SER A 127 -75.95 -1.64 -26.64
C SER A 127 -74.57 -1.61 -26.00
N THR A 128 -73.95 -0.42 -26.04
CA THR A 128 -72.56 -0.07 -25.70
C THR A 128 -72.25 0.19 -24.21
N ALA A 129 -73.02 -0.37 -23.27
CA ALA A 129 -72.80 -0.13 -21.84
C ALA A 129 -72.09 -1.31 -21.12
N ALA A 130 -72.59 -2.55 -21.28
CA ALA A 130 -72.13 -3.69 -20.48
C ALA A 130 -70.79 -4.32 -20.91
N PHE A 131 -70.33 -4.10 -22.15
CA PHE A 131 -69.07 -4.68 -22.65
C PHE A 131 -67.83 -3.83 -22.30
N ASN A 132 -68.01 -2.51 -22.20
CA ASN A 132 -66.92 -1.59 -21.84
C ASN A 132 -66.57 -1.65 -20.35
N GLU A 133 -67.52 -1.99 -19.49
CA GLU A 133 -67.30 -2.12 -18.05
C GLU A 133 -66.49 -3.38 -17.72
N LYS A 134 -66.79 -4.51 -18.38
CA LYS A 134 -66.07 -5.77 -18.19
C LYS A 134 -64.62 -5.73 -18.71
N ASN A 135 -64.36 -5.03 -19.81
CA ASN A 135 -63.00 -4.83 -20.31
C ASN A 135 -62.17 -3.90 -19.42
N LYS A 136 -62.81 -2.95 -18.73
CA LYS A 136 -62.12 -2.01 -17.83
C LYS A 136 -61.72 -2.68 -16.52
N GLU A 137 -62.59 -3.54 -15.96
CA GLU A 137 -62.26 -4.38 -14.80
C GLU A 137 -61.15 -5.40 -15.09
N GLU A 138 -61.14 -6.00 -16.30
CA GLU A 138 -60.12 -6.99 -16.68
C GLU A 138 -58.74 -6.34 -16.92
N GLU A 139 -58.68 -5.10 -17.42
CA GLU A 139 -57.45 -4.32 -17.49
C GLU A 139 -56.95 -3.87 -16.11
N GLU A 140 -57.84 -3.43 -15.20
CA GLU A 140 -57.47 -3.05 -13.83
C GLU A 140 -56.90 -4.24 -13.02
N LEU A 141 -57.47 -5.43 -13.18
CA LEU A 141 -56.96 -6.67 -12.56
C LEU A 141 -55.59 -7.10 -13.12
N ARG A 142 -55.30 -6.83 -14.40
CA ARG A 142 -53.99 -7.12 -15.03
C ARG A 142 -52.92 -6.10 -14.66
N LEU A 143 -53.27 -4.82 -14.54
CA LEU A 143 -52.39 -3.74 -14.08
C LEU A 143 -52.02 -3.91 -12.60
N GLY A 144 -52.97 -4.32 -11.75
CA GLY A 144 -52.73 -4.59 -10.33
C GLY A 144 -51.79 -5.78 -10.06
N LYS A 145 -51.78 -6.81 -10.93
CA LYS A 145 -50.87 -7.97 -10.82
C LYS A 145 -49.44 -7.67 -11.32
N LYS A 146 -49.29 -6.82 -12.34
CA LYS A 146 -47.97 -6.35 -12.82
C LYS A 146 -47.29 -5.40 -11.82
N GLY A 147 -48.03 -4.46 -11.24
CA GLY A 147 -47.50 -3.54 -10.23
C GLY A 147 -46.95 -4.26 -9.00
N LYS A 148 -47.67 -5.26 -8.47
CA LYS A 148 -47.20 -6.07 -7.33
C LYS A 148 -45.96 -6.93 -7.66
N SER A 149 -45.84 -7.40 -8.91
CA SER A 149 -44.66 -8.17 -9.37
C SER A 149 -43.41 -7.28 -9.51
N GLU A 150 -43.56 -6.08 -10.05
CA GLU A 150 -42.46 -5.11 -10.16
C GLU A 150 -42.04 -4.56 -8.80
N GLN A 151 -42.99 -4.30 -7.89
CA GLN A 151 -42.70 -3.87 -6.52
C GLN A 151 -41.95 -4.96 -5.74
N LYS A 152 -42.35 -6.23 -5.87
CA LYS A 152 -41.66 -7.37 -5.26
C LYS A 152 -40.25 -7.57 -5.86
N LYS A 153 -40.08 -7.34 -7.17
CA LYS A 153 -38.77 -7.38 -7.85
C LYS A 153 -37.86 -6.22 -7.41
N GLN A 154 -38.39 -5.01 -7.25
CA GLN A 154 -37.67 -3.87 -6.69
C GLN A 154 -37.30 -4.08 -5.21
N GLN A 155 -38.22 -4.64 -4.41
CA GLN A 155 -37.97 -4.94 -3.00
C GLN A 155 -36.93 -6.05 -2.83
N GLN A 156 -36.96 -7.08 -3.68
CA GLN A 156 -35.94 -8.15 -3.71
C GLN A 156 -34.59 -7.62 -4.23
N GLN A 157 -34.59 -6.66 -5.17
CA GLN A 157 -33.37 -6.00 -5.65
C GLN A 157 -32.79 -5.01 -4.63
N GLN A 158 -33.64 -4.34 -3.85
CA GLN A 158 -33.23 -3.52 -2.70
C GLN A 158 -32.73 -4.38 -1.54
N GLN A 159 -33.38 -5.51 -1.23
CA GLN A 159 -32.89 -6.49 -0.25
C GLN A 159 -31.58 -7.13 -0.71
N ALA A 160 -31.42 -7.46 -1.99
CA ALA A 160 -30.14 -7.94 -2.52
C ALA A 160 -29.05 -6.86 -2.50
N ARG A 161 -29.40 -5.58 -2.70
CA ARG A 161 -28.48 -4.45 -2.50
C ARG A 161 -28.10 -4.28 -1.03
N PHE A 162 -29.06 -4.32 -0.11
CA PHE A 162 -28.81 -4.26 1.33
C PHE A 162 -28.00 -5.47 1.83
N ALA A 163 -28.31 -6.68 1.36
CA ALA A 163 -27.55 -7.89 1.66
C ALA A 163 -26.12 -7.81 1.12
N ARG A 164 -25.91 -7.24 -0.08
CA ARG A 164 -24.55 -6.95 -0.60
C ARG A 164 -23.82 -5.90 0.23
N ILE A 165 -24.51 -4.87 0.71
CA ILE A 165 -23.94 -3.86 1.61
C ILE A 165 -23.56 -4.48 2.96
N HIS A 166 -24.40 -5.36 3.53
CA HIS A 166 -24.09 -6.07 4.77
C HIS A 166 -23.05 -7.19 4.60
N ALA A 167 -22.95 -7.82 3.42
CA ALA A 167 -21.89 -8.77 3.10
C ALA A 167 -20.53 -8.07 2.92
N ARG A 168 -20.51 -6.85 2.37
CA ARG A 168 -19.30 -6.00 2.29
C ARG A 168 -18.70 -5.68 3.67
N HIS A 169 -19.50 -5.66 4.73
CA HIS A 169 -19.01 -5.51 6.12
C HIS A 169 -18.51 -6.82 6.75
N ARG A 170 -18.72 -7.98 6.10
CA ARG A 170 -18.21 -9.30 6.55
C ARG A 170 -16.94 -9.73 5.81
N ALA A 171 -16.43 -8.92 4.89
CA ALA A 171 -15.15 -9.17 4.26
C ALA A 171 -14.03 -8.85 5.26
N PHE A 172 -13.55 -9.86 5.99
CA PHE A 172 -12.41 -9.76 6.94
C PHE A 172 -12.68 -8.97 8.22
N SER A 173 -13.89 -9.11 8.77
CA SER A 173 -14.22 -8.65 10.13
C SER A 173 -13.84 -9.66 11.23
N GLU A 174 -13.02 -10.66 10.91
CA GLU A 174 -12.60 -11.67 11.87
C GLU A 174 -11.40 -11.16 12.67
N TRP A 175 -11.48 -11.37 13.97
CA TRP A 175 -10.40 -11.07 14.88
C TRP A 175 -9.23 -12.00 14.59
N SER A 176 -8.02 -11.44 14.48
CA SER A 176 -6.82 -12.29 14.38
C SER A 176 -6.59 -13.11 15.65
N VAL A 177 -7.03 -12.57 16.79
CA VAL A 177 -7.16 -13.27 18.07
C VAL A 177 -8.35 -12.63 18.79
N GLN A 178 -9.24 -13.44 19.34
CA GLN A 178 -10.42 -12.93 20.05
C GLN A 178 -9.99 -12.51 21.46
N PRO A 179 -10.21 -11.24 21.86
CA PRO A 179 -9.97 -10.83 23.24
C PRO A 179 -10.88 -11.63 24.18
N THR A 180 -10.31 -12.19 25.25
CA THR A 180 -11.09 -12.82 26.32
C THR A 180 -11.58 -11.75 27.31
N ASN A 181 -12.51 -12.11 28.19
CA ASN A 181 -13.01 -11.19 29.22
C ASN A 181 -11.95 -10.88 30.30
N GLU A 182 -10.88 -11.67 30.35
CA GLU A 182 -9.79 -11.55 31.31
C GLU A 182 -8.74 -10.52 30.86
N TRP A 183 -8.67 -10.24 29.56
CA TRP A 183 -7.74 -9.27 29.00
C TRP A 183 -8.14 -7.84 29.35
N ALA A 184 -7.29 -7.14 30.11
CA ALA A 184 -7.54 -5.75 30.46
C ALA A 184 -7.04 -4.81 29.35
N VAL A 185 -7.86 -3.82 28.98
CA VAL A 185 -7.50 -2.82 27.95
C VAL A 185 -6.59 -1.76 28.57
N GLU A 186 -5.33 -1.76 28.16
CA GLU A 186 -4.29 -0.85 28.66
C GLU A 186 -4.20 0.47 27.90
N ALA A 187 -4.52 0.44 26.60
CA ALA A 187 -4.54 1.61 25.73
C ALA A 187 -5.39 1.37 24.48
N GLU A 188 -6.04 2.43 23.99
CA GLU A 188 -6.67 2.46 22.67
C GLU A 188 -5.99 3.54 21.80
N ILE A 189 -5.56 3.14 20.60
CA ILE A 189 -4.74 3.94 19.69
C ILE A 189 -5.50 4.09 18.37
N PRO A 190 -6.13 5.23 18.10
CA PRO A 190 -6.71 5.51 16.79
C PRO A 190 -5.63 5.55 15.70
N LEU A 191 -5.84 4.86 14.58
CA LEU A 191 -4.86 4.82 13.48
C LEU A 191 -4.57 6.21 12.89
N SER A 192 -5.50 7.16 13.02
CA SER A 192 -5.30 8.55 12.61
C SER A 192 -4.22 9.28 13.42
N GLN A 193 -3.96 8.86 14.66
CA GLN A 193 -2.90 9.44 15.50
C GLN A 193 -1.52 8.99 15.05
N LEU A 194 -1.41 7.80 14.45
CA LEU A 194 -0.12 7.25 14.02
C LEU A 194 0.60 8.11 12.98
N TYR A 195 -0.15 8.83 12.13
CA TYR A 195 0.42 9.78 11.17
C TYR A 195 1.10 10.99 11.81
N LYS A 196 0.83 11.27 13.09
CA LYS A 196 1.38 12.42 13.81
C LYS A 196 2.71 12.10 14.50
N HIS A 197 3.02 10.82 14.69
CA HIS A 197 4.30 10.43 15.27
C HIS A 197 5.41 10.61 14.25
N ALA A 198 6.49 11.23 14.67
CA ALA A 198 7.68 11.42 13.86
C ALA A 198 8.91 11.45 14.77
N VAL A 199 10.00 10.86 14.29
CA VAL A 199 11.35 11.07 14.80
C VAL A 199 12.21 11.61 13.68
N GLU A 200 13.31 12.28 14.01
CA GLU A 200 14.28 12.69 13.00
C GLU A 200 15.09 11.46 12.55
N SER A 201 14.70 10.83 11.43
CA SER A 201 15.32 9.56 11.02
C SER A 201 16.81 9.71 10.72
N GLY A 202 17.27 10.89 10.30
CA GLY A 202 18.69 11.18 10.08
C GLY A 202 19.57 11.13 11.34
N LYS A 203 18.96 11.11 12.54
CA LYS A 203 19.68 10.98 13.82
C LYS A 203 19.70 9.54 14.35
N ILE A 204 19.01 8.61 13.70
CA ILE A 204 19.06 7.19 14.08
C ILE A 204 20.46 6.68 13.79
N LYS A 205 21.04 5.87 14.66
CA LYS A 205 22.32 5.19 14.36
C LYS A 205 22.05 3.75 14.02
N VAL A 206 22.73 3.23 13.00
CA VAL A 206 22.58 1.86 12.55
C VAL A 206 23.93 1.17 12.65
N LYS A 207 23.95 0.02 13.30
CA LYS A 207 25.14 -0.81 13.47
C LYS A 207 24.84 -2.23 13.06
N ASP A 208 25.67 -2.80 12.19
CA ASP A 208 25.59 -4.22 11.85
C ASP A 208 26.23 -5.05 12.96
N LEU A 209 25.52 -6.08 13.41
CA LEU A 209 25.99 -7.01 14.43
C LEU A 209 26.50 -8.31 13.80
N ALA A 210 25.73 -8.88 12.88
CA ALA A 210 26.04 -10.17 12.29
C ALA A 210 25.40 -10.37 10.92
N TRP A 211 26.03 -11.20 10.10
CA TRP A 211 25.50 -11.73 8.86
C TRP A 211 25.41 -13.26 8.94
N ARG A 212 24.33 -13.82 8.39
CA ARG A 212 24.07 -15.27 8.31
C ARG A 212 23.49 -15.66 6.95
N GLY A 213 23.60 -16.93 6.58
CA GLY A 213 23.03 -17.47 5.34
C GLY A 213 23.92 -17.29 4.12
N GLU A 214 23.31 -17.18 2.95
CA GLU A 214 24.04 -17.00 1.68
C GLU A 214 23.39 -15.97 0.76
N LEU A 215 24.21 -15.27 -0.03
CA LEU A 215 23.74 -14.23 -0.93
C LEU A 215 24.23 -14.47 -2.36
N ARG A 216 23.29 -14.68 -3.28
CA ARG A 216 23.57 -14.80 -4.72
C ARG A 216 23.43 -13.48 -5.46
N THR A 217 23.99 -13.49 -6.66
CA THR A 217 23.95 -12.34 -7.57
C THR A 217 22.61 -12.27 -8.30
N TYR A 218 22.03 -11.07 -8.37
CA TYR A 218 20.81 -10.79 -9.12
C TYR A 218 21.07 -10.87 -10.63
N ASN A 219 20.21 -11.59 -11.35
CA ASN A 219 20.27 -11.68 -12.79
C ASN A 219 19.70 -10.41 -13.45
N LYS A 220 20.58 -9.49 -13.89
CA LYS A 220 20.18 -8.25 -14.58
C LYS A 220 19.35 -8.48 -15.86
N GLN A 221 19.41 -9.65 -16.49
CA GLN A 221 18.55 -9.96 -17.65
C GLN A 221 17.06 -10.02 -17.27
N ALA A 222 16.74 -10.28 -16.00
CA ALA A 222 15.36 -10.26 -15.52
C ALA A 222 14.69 -8.89 -15.68
N ASP A 223 15.46 -7.79 -15.63
CA ASP A 223 14.95 -6.43 -15.85
C ASP A 223 14.48 -6.22 -17.30
N GLN A 224 14.80 -7.14 -18.23
CA GLN A 224 14.37 -7.12 -19.62
C GLN A 224 13.06 -7.90 -19.87
N ILE A 225 12.47 -8.55 -18.86
CA ILE A 225 11.19 -9.24 -19.01
C ILE A 225 10.09 -8.22 -19.36
N ARG A 226 9.31 -8.53 -20.41
CA ARG A 226 8.21 -7.69 -20.94
C ARG A 226 6.95 -8.52 -21.10
N THR A 227 5.80 -7.87 -21.13
CA THR A 227 4.48 -8.51 -21.33
C THR A 227 4.36 -9.30 -22.63
N LYS A 228 5.09 -8.90 -23.68
CA LYS A 228 5.09 -9.57 -24.99
C LYS A 228 5.87 -10.88 -25.00
N LEU A 229 6.86 -11.00 -24.11
CA LEU A 229 7.66 -12.19 -23.93
C LEU A 229 7.74 -12.51 -22.43
N PRO A 230 6.61 -12.93 -21.82
CA PRO A 230 6.56 -13.23 -20.41
C PRO A 230 7.33 -14.53 -20.13
N VAL A 231 7.88 -14.64 -18.93
CA VAL A 231 8.64 -15.83 -18.49
C VAL A 231 7.76 -16.63 -17.55
N ALA A 232 7.69 -17.95 -17.74
CA ALA A 232 6.98 -18.82 -16.79
C ALA A 232 7.65 -18.77 -15.40
N LEU A 233 6.85 -18.62 -14.34
CA LEU A 233 7.36 -18.72 -12.97
C LEU A 233 7.64 -20.19 -12.67
N GLN A 234 8.85 -20.50 -12.21
CA GLN A 234 9.28 -21.85 -11.86
C GLN A 234 8.73 -22.19 -10.47
N ASN A 235 8.19 -23.39 -10.31
CA ASN A 235 7.84 -23.90 -8.99
C ASN A 235 9.12 -24.43 -8.32
N LEU A 236 9.72 -23.62 -7.46
CA LEU A 236 10.96 -23.91 -6.73
C LEU A 236 10.69 -24.12 -5.24
N SER A 237 9.42 -24.09 -4.82
CA SER A 237 9.03 -24.07 -3.40
C SER A 237 9.40 -25.37 -2.70
N SER A 238 9.38 -26.50 -3.42
CA SER A 238 9.79 -27.82 -2.92
C SER A 238 11.30 -28.05 -2.93
N ASN A 239 12.08 -27.14 -3.52
CA ASN A 239 13.52 -27.32 -3.67
C ASN A 239 14.31 -26.70 -2.52
N PHE A 240 13.67 -25.86 -1.72
CA PHE A 240 14.31 -25.08 -0.68
C PHE A 240 13.46 -25.06 0.58
N ASP A 241 14.13 -25.06 1.73
CA ASP A 241 13.49 -24.87 3.02
C ASP A 241 13.40 -23.38 3.35
N TYR A 242 12.21 -22.96 3.79
CA TYR A 242 11.89 -21.58 4.16
C TYR A 242 11.51 -21.52 5.64
N TYR A 243 11.99 -20.50 6.33
CA TYR A 243 11.91 -20.40 7.79
C TYR A 243 11.07 -19.17 8.18
N TRP A 244 10.02 -19.38 8.99
CA TRP A 244 9.17 -18.32 9.55
C TRP A 244 9.47 -18.05 11.03
N VAL A 245 10.74 -18.15 11.40
CA VAL A 245 11.22 -18.12 12.79
C VAL A 245 10.85 -16.80 13.44
N THR A 246 10.22 -16.89 14.61
CA THR A 246 9.79 -15.76 15.44
C THR A 246 10.99 -15.03 16.06
N THR A 247 10.72 -13.96 16.79
CA THR A 247 11.76 -13.25 17.55
C THR A 247 12.18 -14.07 18.77
N GLN A 248 11.21 -14.73 19.42
CA GLN A 248 11.46 -15.61 20.56
C GLN A 248 12.18 -16.90 20.17
N ASP A 249 12.06 -17.38 18.94
CA ASP A 249 12.72 -18.62 18.50
C ASP A 249 14.11 -18.38 17.89
N ASP A 250 14.58 -17.13 17.83
CA ASP A 250 15.89 -16.79 17.27
C ASP A 250 16.98 -16.71 18.35
N ASP A 251 17.84 -17.74 18.41
CA ASP A 251 18.88 -17.83 19.42
C ASP A 251 19.94 -16.74 19.31
N LEU A 252 20.22 -16.21 18.12
CA LEU A 252 21.18 -15.12 17.96
C LEU A 252 20.60 -13.81 18.51
N ILE A 253 19.30 -13.55 18.34
CA ILE A 253 18.64 -12.41 18.98
C ILE A 253 18.73 -12.55 20.50
N LYS A 254 18.40 -13.71 21.06
CA LYS A 254 18.50 -13.97 22.51
C LYS A 254 19.90 -13.72 23.04
N GLU A 255 20.91 -14.27 22.37
CA GLU A 255 22.32 -14.11 22.75
C GLU A 255 22.71 -12.63 22.76
N GLN A 256 22.34 -11.86 21.73
CA GLN A 256 22.63 -10.43 21.66
C GLN A 256 21.89 -9.66 22.76
N MET A 257 20.63 -9.97 23.04
CA MET A 257 19.88 -9.31 24.12
C MET A 257 20.52 -9.51 25.50
N LEU A 258 21.17 -10.66 25.74
CA LEU A 258 21.78 -10.99 27.03
C LEU A 258 23.24 -10.53 27.13
N ASN A 259 24.02 -10.70 26.06
CA ASN A 259 25.48 -10.63 26.09
C ASN A 259 26.08 -9.48 25.25
N SER A 260 25.25 -8.65 24.59
CA SER A 260 25.76 -7.53 23.78
C SER A 260 26.56 -6.53 24.61
N SER A 261 27.64 -6.00 24.02
CA SER A 261 28.46 -4.94 24.61
C SER A 261 27.73 -3.60 24.72
N GLU A 262 26.77 -3.36 23.83
CA GLU A 262 25.86 -2.20 23.89
C GLU A 262 24.48 -2.68 24.37
N PRO A 263 23.84 -1.97 25.31
CA PRO A 263 22.56 -2.42 25.87
C PRO A 263 21.49 -2.44 24.78
N ILE A 264 20.76 -3.55 24.69
CA ILE A 264 19.63 -3.71 23.77
C ILE A 264 18.35 -3.67 24.59
N ASP A 265 17.47 -2.73 24.28
CA ASP A 265 16.22 -2.51 25.00
C ASP A 265 15.06 -3.26 24.35
N VAL A 266 15.07 -3.40 23.03
CA VAL A 266 13.98 -4.01 22.26
C VAL A 266 14.52 -5.02 21.26
N ALA A 267 13.85 -6.16 21.13
CA ALA A 267 14.07 -7.10 20.04
C ALA A 267 12.80 -7.37 19.24
N ALA A 268 12.95 -7.45 17.92
CA ALA A 268 11.89 -7.79 16.98
C ALA A 268 12.48 -8.34 15.68
N THR A 269 11.69 -9.00 14.85
CA THR A 269 12.04 -9.26 13.45
C THR A 269 11.64 -8.09 12.55
N ASP A 270 12.22 -8.01 11.35
CA ASP A 270 11.87 -7.01 10.35
C ASP A 270 10.40 -7.06 9.93
N GLN A 271 9.81 -8.26 9.84
CA GLN A 271 8.38 -8.44 9.53
C GLN A 271 7.48 -7.80 10.60
N VAL A 272 7.83 -7.96 11.88
CA VAL A 272 7.12 -7.38 13.02
C VAL A 272 7.23 -5.85 13.01
N LEU A 273 8.45 -5.32 12.84
CA LEU A 273 8.66 -3.87 12.75
C LEU A 273 8.00 -3.27 11.51
N ALA A 274 8.07 -3.94 10.35
CA ALA A 274 7.41 -3.52 9.12
C ALA A 274 5.88 -3.50 9.28
N CYS A 275 5.32 -4.44 10.04
CA CYS A 275 3.90 -4.46 10.41
C CYS A 275 3.51 -3.19 11.21
N LEU A 276 4.31 -2.83 12.23
CA LEU A 276 4.10 -1.59 13.00
C LEU A 276 4.23 -0.33 12.13
N MET A 277 5.27 -0.26 11.29
CA MET A 277 5.51 0.87 10.40
C MET A 277 4.41 1.05 9.34
N ALA A 278 3.79 -0.05 8.89
CA ALA A 278 2.70 -0.06 7.92
C ALA A 278 1.29 -0.03 8.56
N ALA A 279 1.18 -0.12 9.88
CA ALA A 279 -0.07 -0.18 10.64
C ALA A 279 -1.13 0.87 10.22
N PRO A 280 -0.78 2.15 9.91
CA PRO A 280 -1.78 3.16 9.53
C PRO A 280 -2.57 2.84 8.24
N GLN A 281 -2.09 1.90 7.43
CA GLN A 281 -2.72 1.45 6.18
C GLN A 281 -3.35 0.06 6.29
N SER A 282 -3.22 -0.61 7.44
CA SER A 282 -3.77 -1.94 7.65
C SER A 282 -5.29 -1.88 7.74
N LYS A 283 -5.96 -2.78 7.00
CA LYS A 283 -7.42 -2.99 7.05
C LYS A 283 -7.79 -4.33 7.64
N TYR A 284 -6.96 -5.36 7.52
CA TYR A 284 -7.22 -6.65 8.16
C TYR A 284 -6.76 -6.65 9.61
N SER A 285 -7.42 -7.42 10.48
CA SER A 285 -6.99 -7.57 11.88
C SER A 285 -5.67 -8.34 11.94
N TRP A 286 -4.77 -7.92 12.82
CA TRP A 286 -3.51 -8.59 13.13
C TRP A 286 -3.18 -8.32 14.60
N HIS A 287 -2.40 -9.21 15.21
CA HIS A 287 -1.92 -9.04 16.58
C HIS A 287 -0.42 -9.31 16.67
N LEU A 288 0.21 -8.71 17.67
CA LEU A 288 1.60 -8.94 18.07
C LEU A 288 1.63 -9.23 19.56
N HIS A 289 2.48 -10.16 19.98
CA HIS A 289 2.75 -10.47 21.37
C HIS A 289 3.89 -9.58 21.85
N LEU A 290 3.75 -8.96 23.02
CA LEU A 290 4.78 -8.10 23.60
C LEU A 290 5.08 -8.59 25.00
N THR A 291 6.31 -8.99 25.23
CA THR A 291 6.77 -9.52 26.52
C THR A 291 7.79 -8.55 27.09
N LYS A 292 7.44 -7.92 28.20
CA LYS A 292 8.33 -6.99 28.90
C LYS A 292 8.88 -7.64 30.17
N VAL A 293 10.21 -7.71 30.27
CA VAL A 293 10.92 -8.31 31.42
C VAL A 293 12.16 -7.46 31.73
N GLU A 294 12.28 -6.99 32.97
CA GLU A 294 13.46 -6.27 33.48
C GLU A 294 13.87 -5.07 32.61
N GLY A 295 12.87 -4.32 32.11
CA GLY A 295 13.09 -3.16 31.25
C GLY A 295 13.50 -3.48 29.80
N LYS A 296 13.55 -4.76 29.42
CA LYS A 296 13.68 -5.20 28.02
C LYS A 296 12.32 -5.59 27.45
N LEU A 297 12.14 -5.37 26.15
CA LEU A 297 10.91 -5.65 25.43
C LEU A 297 11.17 -6.59 24.24
N LEU A 298 10.51 -7.73 24.24
CA LEU A 298 10.44 -8.63 23.10
C LEU A 298 9.11 -8.38 22.37
N ILE A 299 9.16 -8.04 21.07
CA ILE A 299 7.97 -7.90 20.23
C ILE A 299 7.95 -9.04 19.24
N ASP A 300 6.89 -9.84 19.29
CA ASP A 300 6.81 -11.08 18.53
C ASP A 300 5.48 -11.31 17.81
N LYS A 301 5.46 -12.32 16.93
CA LYS A 301 4.29 -12.79 16.19
C LYS A 301 4.03 -14.27 16.53
N ALA A 302 2.77 -14.69 16.43
CA ALA A 302 2.44 -16.11 16.39
C ALA A 302 2.86 -16.74 15.04
N ASN A 303 3.27 -18.00 15.06
CA ASN A 303 3.59 -18.77 13.86
C ASN A 303 2.34 -18.98 13.00
N GLY A 304 2.47 -18.74 11.69
CA GLY A 304 1.33 -18.85 10.76
C GLY A 304 0.30 -17.73 10.91
N SER A 305 0.61 -16.69 11.68
CA SER A 305 -0.26 -15.52 11.80
C SER A 305 -0.39 -14.77 10.47
N ILE A 306 -1.38 -13.89 10.37
CA ILE A 306 -1.56 -13.00 9.22
C ILE A 306 -0.33 -12.11 8.94
N VAL A 307 0.57 -11.93 9.90
CA VAL A 307 1.82 -11.17 9.73
C VAL A 307 2.74 -11.88 8.72
N ASP A 308 2.78 -13.22 8.76
CA ASP A 308 3.52 -14.08 7.82
C ASP A 308 2.87 -14.12 6.42
N LEU A 309 1.58 -13.80 6.34
CA LEU A 309 0.81 -13.81 5.11
C LEU A 309 1.02 -12.52 4.29
N LEU A 310 1.08 -12.67 2.98
CA LEU A 310 1.10 -11.56 2.04
C LEU A 310 -0.32 -11.24 1.54
N THR A 311 -0.96 -10.24 2.16
CA THR A 311 -2.33 -9.86 1.81
C THR A 311 -2.45 -9.40 0.35
N VAL A 312 -3.59 -9.70 -0.29
CA VAL A 312 -3.86 -9.36 -1.69
C VAL A 312 -5.11 -8.50 -1.77
N ASN A 313 -4.99 -7.33 -2.38
CA ASN A 313 -6.06 -6.34 -2.57
C ASN A 313 -6.75 -5.90 -1.25
N GLU A 314 -6.04 -5.99 -0.12
CA GLU A 314 -6.54 -5.62 1.21
C GLU A 314 -7.10 -4.20 1.23
N THR A 315 -6.37 -3.24 0.67
CA THR A 315 -6.73 -1.82 0.72
C THR A 315 -7.58 -1.37 -0.47
N ALA A 316 -7.95 -2.29 -1.36
CA ALA A 316 -8.84 -2.00 -2.49
C ALA A 316 -10.20 -1.47 -2.03
N SER A 317 -10.94 -0.85 -2.95
CA SER A 317 -12.33 -0.43 -2.72
C SER A 317 -13.26 -1.61 -2.50
N GLU A 318 -13.00 -2.71 -3.21
CA GLU A 318 -13.69 -3.98 -3.09
C GLU A 318 -12.65 -5.07 -2.80
N PRO A 319 -12.29 -5.30 -1.53
CA PRO A 319 -11.35 -6.35 -1.16
C PRO A 319 -11.96 -7.74 -1.39
N PRO A 320 -11.13 -8.79 -1.60
CA PRO A 320 -11.62 -10.15 -1.75
C PRO A 320 -12.38 -10.63 -0.51
N MET A 321 -13.47 -11.38 -0.74
CA MET A 321 -14.39 -11.82 0.31
C MET A 321 -14.17 -13.30 0.64
N GLN A 322 -14.42 -13.70 1.90
CA GLN A 322 -14.24 -15.09 2.35
C GLN A 322 -15.24 -16.05 1.70
N ASP A 323 -16.43 -15.58 1.36
CA ASP A 323 -17.49 -16.31 0.69
C ASP A 323 -17.40 -16.22 -0.85
N ALA A 324 -16.26 -15.78 -1.40
CA ALA A 324 -16.05 -15.75 -2.84
C ALA A 324 -16.40 -17.10 -3.49
N GLU A 325 -17.20 -17.04 -4.56
CA GLU A 325 -17.65 -18.22 -5.33
C GLU A 325 -16.46 -19.10 -5.74
N ASN A 326 -15.40 -18.45 -6.24
CA ASN A 326 -14.14 -19.11 -6.50
C ASN A 326 -13.33 -19.23 -5.20
N ARG A 327 -13.18 -20.46 -4.71
CA ARG A 327 -12.39 -20.76 -3.50
C ARG A 327 -10.94 -20.28 -3.60
N LEU A 328 -10.37 -20.26 -4.81
CA LEU A 328 -9.00 -19.77 -5.07
C LEU A 328 -8.85 -18.25 -4.91
N ASN A 329 -9.97 -17.51 -4.89
CA ASN A 329 -9.98 -16.05 -4.76
C ASN A 329 -10.38 -15.60 -3.35
N ARG A 330 -10.44 -16.53 -2.39
CA ARG A 330 -10.60 -16.19 -0.97
C ARG A 330 -9.30 -15.60 -0.43
N PRO A 331 -9.34 -14.65 0.52
CA PRO A 331 -8.13 -13.92 0.90
C PRO A 331 -6.99 -14.78 1.46
N ALA A 332 -7.29 -15.82 2.25
CA ALA A 332 -6.27 -16.75 2.74
C ALA A 332 -5.58 -17.49 1.58
N ALA A 333 -6.35 -18.04 0.64
CA ALA A 333 -5.81 -18.73 -0.53
C ALA A 333 -4.96 -17.81 -1.42
N LEU A 334 -5.43 -16.58 -1.65
CA LEU A 334 -4.67 -15.55 -2.37
C LEU A 334 -3.38 -15.17 -1.63
N GLY A 335 -3.41 -15.15 -0.30
CA GLY A 335 -2.25 -14.86 0.53
C GLY A 335 -1.18 -15.96 0.46
N PHE A 336 -1.58 -17.23 0.57
CA PHE A 336 -0.67 -18.36 0.44
C PHE A 336 -0.06 -18.44 -0.97
N GLU A 337 -0.88 -18.20 -1.99
CA GLU A 337 -0.41 -18.07 -3.37
C GLU A 337 0.61 -16.94 -3.50
N ALA A 338 0.35 -15.75 -2.91
CA ALA A 338 1.27 -14.63 -2.95
C ALA A 338 2.60 -14.93 -2.24
N VAL A 339 2.59 -15.67 -1.14
CA VAL A 339 3.81 -16.16 -0.44
C VAL A 339 4.61 -17.07 -1.36
N LYS A 340 3.96 -18.09 -1.95
CA LYS A 340 4.59 -19.03 -2.89
C LYS A 340 5.19 -18.32 -4.10
N ILE A 341 4.48 -17.34 -4.67
CA ILE A 341 4.97 -16.52 -5.78
C ILE A 341 6.23 -15.75 -5.38
N ASN A 342 6.25 -15.14 -4.19
CA ASN A 342 7.41 -14.38 -3.72
C ASN A 342 8.63 -15.29 -3.49
N GLN A 343 8.43 -16.44 -2.83
CA GLN A 343 9.49 -17.45 -2.63
C GLN A 343 10.11 -17.90 -3.96
N ASN A 344 9.26 -18.30 -4.91
CA ASN A 344 9.70 -18.74 -6.23
C ASN A 344 10.40 -17.63 -7.02
N LEU A 345 9.84 -16.42 -7.03
CA LEU A 345 10.42 -15.30 -7.76
C LEU A 345 11.81 -14.93 -7.20
N ARG A 346 11.97 -14.87 -5.87
CA ARG A 346 13.24 -14.54 -5.22
C ARG A 346 14.37 -15.47 -5.68
N GLN A 347 14.11 -16.77 -5.80
CA GLN A 347 15.10 -17.74 -6.24
C GLN A 347 15.28 -17.76 -7.78
N GLN A 348 14.21 -17.58 -8.54
CA GLN A 348 14.27 -17.61 -10.01
C GLN A 348 15.05 -16.43 -10.61
N LEU A 349 15.04 -15.27 -9.96
CA LEU A 349 15.73 -14.07 -10.45
C LEU A 349 17.24 -14.03 -10.14
N LEU A 350 17.79 -15.10 -9.58
CA LEU A 350 19.22 -15.22 -9.26
C LEU A 350 19.99 -15.82 -10.46
N VAL A 351 21.28 -15.46 -10.57
CA VAL A 351 22.17 -16.08 -11.57
C VAL A 351 22.41 -17.55 -11.19
N LYS A 352 22.25 -18.45 -12.17
CA LYS A 352 22.49 -19.89 -12.00
C LYS A 352 23.96 -20.20 -12.26
N GLY A 353 24.57 -21.03 -11.40
CA GLY A 353 25.95 -21.50 -11.57
C GLY A 353 27.05 -20.53 -11.10
N GLU A 354 26.70 -19.38 -10.54
CA GLU A 354 27.64 -18.48 -9.86
C GLU A 354 27.73 -18.86 -8.37
N GLU A 355 28.94 -18.88 -7.81
CA GLU A 355 29.15 -19.16 -6.39
C GLU A 355 28.56 -18.04 -5.51
N PRO A 356 27.73 -18.38 -4.51
CA PRO A 356 27.16 -17.41 -3.60
C PRO A 356 28.22 -16.84 -2.64
N VAL A 357 27.96 -15.65 -2.11
CA VAL A 357 28.66 -15.16 -0.92
C VAL A 357 28.10 -15.90 0.29
N LYS A 358 28.94 -16.69 0.97
CA LYS A 358 28.54 -17.50 2.12
C LYS A 358 28.90 -16.78 3.41
N PHE A 359 27.97 -16.79 4.37
CA PHE A 359 28.18 -16.37 5.75
C PHE A 359 28.03 -17.57 6.69
N SER A 360 28.18 -17.36 8.00
CA SER A 360 27.86 -18.40 8.98
C SER A 360 26.39 -18.85 8.83
N PRO A 361 26.07 -20.13 9.07
CA PRO A 361 24.70 -20.62 8.93
C PRO A 361 23.76 -19.90 9.92
N PRO A 362 22.52 -19.61 9.54
CA PRO A 362 21.53 -19.04 10.46
C PRO A 362 21.29 -19.99 11.65
N PRO A 363 20.99 -19.45 12.85
CA PRO A 363 20.90 -20.24 14.08
C PRO A 363 19.75 -21.26 14.09
N PHE A 364 18.78 -21.10 13.20
CA PHE A 364 17.56 -21.90 13.08
C PHE A 364 17.58 -22.88 11.89
N VAL A 365 18.71 -23.03 11.21
CA VAL A 365 18.87 -24.00 10.12
C VAL A 365 19.43 -25.29 10.71
N GLU A 366 18.74 -26.42 10.48
CA GLU A 366 19.18 -27.71 10.99
C GLU A 366 20.20 -28.39 10.07
N ALA A 367 20.94 -29.34 10.62
CA ALA A 367 21.93 -30.10 9.87
C ALA A 367 21.23 -31.06 8.89
N GLY A 368 21.26 -30.73 7.60
CA GLY A 368 20.63 -31.53 6.54
C GLY A 368 19.65 -30.73 5.68
N ASP A 369 19.22 -29.58 6.16
CA ASP A 369 18.32 -28.69 5.43
C ASP A 369 19.00 -28.06 4.21
N ASN A 370 18.19 -27.72 3.21
CA ASN A 370 18.61 -27.00 2.01
C ASN A 370 17.97 -25.59 2.00
N PRO A 371 18.50 -24.63 2.77
CA PRO A 371 17.91 -23.31 2.89
C PRO A 371 17.90 -22.55 1.54
N ALA A 372 16.83 -21.79 1.31
CA ALA A 372 16.78 -20.86 0.18
C ALA A 372 17.93 -19.84 0.24
N SER A 373 18.35 -19.32 -0.92
CA SER A 373 19.39 -18.28 -0.97
C SER A 373 18.85 -16.97 -0.42
N ILE A 374 19.13 -16.71 0.85
CA ILE A 374 18.75 -15.52 1.63
C ILE A 374 19.88 -15.24 2.62
N ALA A 375 20.28 -13.97 2.73
CA ALA A 375 21.18 -13.53 3.79
C ALA A 375 20.39 -12.80 4.87
N TYR A 376 20.60 -13.21 6.12
CA TYR A 376 20.02 -12.55 7.29
C TYR A 376 21.04 -11.59 7.88
N ARG A 377 20.66 -10.32 7.99
CA ARG A 377 21.49 -9.26 8.54
C ARG A 377 20.88 -8.79 9.86
N TYR A 378 21.62 -8.97 10.94
CA TYR A 378 21.24 -8.54 12.28
C TYR A 378 21.78 -7.14 12.50
N ARG A 379 20.88 -6.18 12.73
CA ARG A 379 21.22 -4.77 12.86
C ARG A 379 20.63 -4.20 14.14
N MET A 380 21.36 -3.29 14.74
CA MET A 380 20.92 -2.50 15.87
C MET A 380 20.61 -1.08 15.41
N PHE A 381 19.41 -0.61 15.74
CA PHE A 381 18.92 0.74 15.49
C PHE A 381 18.82 1.51 16.81
N THR A 382 19.62 2.56 16.96
CA THR A 382 19.54 3.47 18.11
C THR A 382 18.66 4.65 17.76
N ILE A 383 17.44 4.67 18.28
CA ILE A 383 16.51 5.79 18.14
C ILE A 383 16.88 6.85 19.20
N PRO A 384 17.16 8.11 18.81
CA PRO A 384 17.57 9.14 19.75
C PRO A 384 16.49 9.41 20.80
N GLY A 385 16.91 9.76 22.01
CA GLY A 385 16.00 10.19 23.06
C GLY A 385 15.23 11.46 22.67
N ARG A 386 14.03 11.63 23.22
CA ARG A 386 13.26 12.87 23.06
C ARG A 386 13.57 13.79 24.22
N THR A 387 14.20 14.93 23.95
CA THR A 387 14.31 16.01 24.94
C THR A 387 12.90 16.54 25.21
N GLY A 388 12.53 16.65 26.48
CA GLY A 388 11.25 17.22 26.87
C GLY A 388 11.11 18.61 26.25
N GLY A 389 10.10 18.80 25.40
CA GLY A 389 9.77 20.13 24.91
C GLY A 389 9.43 21.05 26.08
N THR A 390 9.41 22.37 25.84
CA THR A 390 9.09 23.45 26.79
C THR A 390 7.72 23.34 27.52
N GLY A 391 6.99 22.23 27.34
CA GLY A 391 5.71 21.90 27.98
C GLY A 391 5.76 20.75 28.99
N GLY A 392 6.89 20.50 29.66
CA GLY A 392 6.93 19.62 30.84
C GLY A 392 6.87 18.10 30.58
N GLY A 393 7.14 17.64 29.35
CA GLY A 393 7.27 16.20 29.06
C GLY A 393 8.55 15.63 29.67
N LYS A 394 8.49 14.43 30.29
CA LYS A 394 9.68 13.71 30.78
C LYS A 394 10.67 13.51 29.63
N SER A 395 11.96 13.76 29.89
CA SER A 395 13.04 13.40 28.96
C SER A 395 13.04 11.89 28.76
N ARG A 396 12.91 11.43 27.52
CA ARG A 396 12.96 10.00 27.20
C ARG A 396 14.36 9.62 26.75
N GLN A 397 14.88 8.51 27.28
CA GLN A 397 16.19 7.99 26.93
C GLN A 397 16.23 7.50 25.46
N PRO A 398 17.42 7.36 24.86
CA PRO A 398 17.59 6.62 23.62
C PRO A 398 17.09 5.18 23.75
N ILE A 399 16.69 4.57 22.64
CA ILE A 399 16.22 3.18 22.60
C ILE A 399 17.02 2.43 21.55
N ASN A 400 17.58 1.30 21.95
CA ASN A 400 18.31 0.39 21.08
C ASN A 400 17.44 -0.81 20.70
N ILE A 401 17.14 -0.93 19.41
CA ILE A 401 16.32 -2.00 18.84
C ILE A 401 17.20 -2.92 18.02
N ILE A 402 17.27 -4.20 18.36
CA ILE A 402 17.85 -5.23 17.49
C ILE A 402 16.77 -5.79 16.56
N THR A 403 17.13 -5.97 15.29
CA THR A 403 16.28 -6.65 14.32
C THR A 403 17.06 -7.54 13.38
N ARG A 404 16.49 -8.73 13.11
CA ARG A 404 16.89 -9.58 11.99
C ARG A 404 16.20 -9.08 10.73
N THR A 405 16.96 -8.88 9.66
CA THR A 405 16.46 -8.39 8.35
C THR A 405 16.87 -9.34 7.23
N GLU A 406 16.12 -9.37 6.14
CA GLU A 406 16.40 -10.22 4.98
C GLU A 406 16.97 -9.43 3.79
N VAL A 407 18.05 -9.95 3.21
CA VAL A 407 18.59 -9.50 1.92
C VAL A 407 18.48 -10.65 0.91
N ASN A 408 17.92 -10.39 -0.27
CA ASN A 408 17.61 -11.47 -1.22
C ASN A 408 18.67 -11.65 -2.30
N ALA A 409 19.33 -10.59 -2.74
CA ALA A 409 20.42 -10.69 -3.71
C ALA A 409 21.41 -9.52 -3.59
N LYS A 410 22.56 -9.65 -4.28
CA LYS A 410 23.47 -8.53 -4.57
C LYS A 410 23.48 -8.22 -6.06
N LEU A 411 23.67 -6.96 -6.44
CA LEU A 411 23.90 -6.62 -7.84
C LEU A 411 25.29 -7.10 -8.30
N PRO A 412 25.44 -7.50 -9.58
CA PRO A 412 26.75 -7.75 -10.17
C PRO A 412 27.62 -6.51 -10.05
N GLN A 413 28.75 -6.63 -9.33
CA GLN A 413 29.78 -5.60 -9.31
C GLN A 413 30.56 -5.62 -10.63
N PRO A 414 30.95 -4.46 -11.18
CA PRO A 414 31.89 -4.42 -12.30
C PRO A 414 33.20 -5.10 -11.88
N ALA A 415 33.81 -5.87 -12.80
CA ALA A 415 35.00 -6.70 -12.54
C ALA A 415 36.24 -5.91 -12.12
N ASP A 416 36.22 -4.61 -12.32
CA ASP A 416 37.20 -3.66 -11.81
C ASP A 416 36.50 -2.89 -10.71
N GLY A 417 36.96 -2.96 -9.46
CA GLY A 417 36.29 -2.41 -8.26
C GLY A 417 36.02 -0.89 -8.27
N SER A 418 36.15 -0.23 -9.42
CA SER A 418 35.71 1.12 -9.72
C SER A 418 34.21 1.14 -10.03
N ARG A 419 33.38 1.48 -9.03
CA ARG A 419 32.01 1.94 -9.28
C ARG A 419 32.10 3.19 -10.17
N LYS A 420 31.87 3.05 -11.49
CA LYS A 420 31.68 4.23 -12.34
C LYS A 420 30.46 4.98 -11.81
N PRO A 421 30.59 6.28 -11.51
CA PRO A 421 29.46 7.10 -11.08
C PRO A 421 28.36 7.01 -12.14
N SER A 422 27.11 6.93 -11.70
CA SER A 422 25.97 6.86 -12.64
C SER A 422 25.86 8.20 -13.37
N PRO A 423 25.30 8.28 -14.60
CA PRO A 423 25.07 9.57 -15.26
C PRO A 423 24.07 10.37 -14.41
N GLY A 424 24.59 11.32 -13.65
CA GLY A 424 23.94 11.98 -12.51
C GLY A 424 24.94 12.38 -11.41
N ASP A 425 26.12 11.75 -11.38
CA ASP A 425 27.25 12.06 -10.49
C ASP A 425 28.27 13.05 -11.11
N GLU A 426 27.93 13.70 -12.24
CA GLU A 426 28.80 14.73 -12.81
C GLU A 426 28.79 16.00 -11.93
N MET A 427 30.01 16.38 -11.52
CA MET A 427 30.41 17.60 -10.85
C MET A 427 29.54 18.84 -11.17
N THR A 428 28.55 19.10 -10.34
CA THR A 428 28.16 20.48 -10.03
C THR A 428 28.68 20.78 -8.64
N GLY A 429 29.68 21.67 -8.57
CA GLY A 429 30.39 22.05 -7.34
C GLY A 429 29.44 22.40 -6.20
N GLY A 430 29.51 21.63 -5.12
CA GLY A 430 28.75 21.83 -3.90
C GLY A 430 29.14 20.78 -2.89
N HIS A 431 30.18 21.05 -2.09
CA HIS A 431 30.70 20.17 -1.03
C HIS A 431 29.65 19.78 0.04
N SER A 432 28.43 20.35 0.01
CA SER A 432 27.38 20.11 1.00
C SER A 432 26.49 18.88 0.75
N LYS A 433 26.52 18.27 -0.44
CA LYS A 433 25.59 17.17 -0.78
C LYS A 433 26.10 15.77 -0.40
N ARG A 434 27.42 15.53 -0.49
CA ARG A 434 28.06 14.26 -0.09
C ARG A 434 28.06 14.03 1.42
N GLU A 435 28.32 15.06 2.22
CA GLU A 435 28.27 14.96 3.68
C GLU A 435 26.86 14.65 4.23
N LYS A 436 25.81 15.03 3.48
CA LYS A 436 24.41 14.69 3.80
C LYS A 436 24.03 13.24 3.46
N GLU A 437 24.72 12.60 2.51
CA GLU A 437 24.47 11.20 2.14
C GLU A 437 25.23 10.22 3.05
N ASP A 438 26.45 10.56 3.47
CA ASP A 438 27.24 9.76 4.44
C ASP A 438 26.72 9.85 5.88
N SER A 439 25.95 10.90 6.20
CA SER A 439 25.31 11.06 7.52
C SER A 439 23.90 10.47 7.60
N ASP A 440 23.38 9.90 6.50
CA ASP A 440 22.07 9.30 6.50
C ASP A 440 22.16 7.80 6.87
N PRO A 441 21.67 7.39 8.05
CA PRO A 441 21.74 6.01 8.54
C PRO A 441 20.99 4.99 7.68
N PHE A 442 20.08 5.45 6.82
CA PHE A 442 19.40 4.57 5.87
C PHE A 442 19.87 4.84 4.43
N GLY A 443 20.98 5.58 4.25
CA GLY A 443 21.55 5.97 2.97
C GLY A 443 21.99 4.77 2.14
N LYS A 444 22.68 4.99 1.02
CA LYS A 444 23.19 3.88 0.24
C LYS A 444 24.27 3.17 1.05
N ASP A 445 23.99 1.97 1.56
CA ASP A 445 24.99 1.13 2.27
C ASP A 445 26.16 0.78 1.33
N GLY A 446 26.00 0.99 0.01
CA GLY A 446 27.06 0.89 -0.99
C GLY A 446 27.36 -0.55 -1.42
N GLY A 447 26.77 -1.53 -0.74
CA GLY A 447 26.90 -2.96 -1.03
C GLY A 447 26.13 -3.45 -2.25
N GLY A 448 25.25 -2.62 -2.85
CA GLY A 448 24.44 -3.01 -4.00
C GLY A 448 23.47 -4.13 -3.66
N TYR A 449 22.93 -4.11 -2.43
CA TYR A 449 22.01 -5.11 -1.92
C TYR A 449 20.60 -4.91 -2.49
N VAL A 450 19.93 -6.02 -2.77
CA VAL A 450 18.66 -6.05 -3.49
C VAL A 450 17.60 -6.78 -2.68
N TYR A 451 16.45 -6.14 -2.52
CA TYR A 451 15.23 -6.75 -2.01
C TYR A 451 14.32 -7.14 -3.19
N ILE A 452 13.82 -8.37 -3.21
CA ILE A 452 12.99 -8.90 -4.30
C ILE A 452 11.59 -9.23 -3.75
N CYS A 453 10.58 -8.61 -4.33
CA CYS A 453 9.18 -8.86 -3.99
C CYS A 453 8.27 -8.88 -5.22
N ALA A 454 7.07 -9.42 -5.07
CA ALA A 454 6.12 -9.62 -6.15
C ALA A 454 4.72 -9.10 -5.80
N LEU A 455 4.07 -8.51 -6.80
CA LEU A 455 2.62 -8.33 -6.86
C LEU A 455 2.03 -9.41 -7.76
N ASN A 456 0.87 -9.93 -7.33
CA ASN A 456 0.17 -11.00 -8.02
C ASN A 456 -1.21 -10.55 -8.53
N GLU A 457 -1.48 -10.81 -9.80
CA GLU A 457 -2.79 -10.63 -10.43
C GLU A 457 -3.61 -11.90 -10.31
N TYR A 458 -4.83 -11.76 -9.81
CA TYR A 458 -5.90 -12.76 -9.94
C TYR A 458 -7.09 -12.14 -10.68
N ASP A 459 -8.00 -12.98 -11.15
CA ASP A 459 -9.14 -12.52 -11.94
C ASP A 459 -10.18 -11.78 -11.07
N ILE A 460 -10.33 -10.49 -11.34
CA ILE A 460 -11.33 -9.61 -10.73
C ILE A 460 -12.30 -9.17 -11.84
N LYS A 461 -13.57 -9.57 -11.72
CA LYS A 461 -14.62 -9.27 -12.71
C LYS A 461 -14.67 -7.76 -12.98
N GLY A 462 -14.45 -7.37 -14.23
CA GLY A 462 -14.51 -5.96 -14.66
C GLY A 462 -13.20 -5.17 -14.54
N GLN A 463 -12.13 -5.76 -13.99
CA GLN A 463 -10.80 -5.18 -14.01
C GLN A 463 -10.11 -5.50 -15.36
N ARG A 464 -9.33 -4.53 -15.88
CA ARG A 464 -8.54 -4.77 -17.10
C ARG A 464 -7.33 -5.64 -16.77
N ASN A 465 -7.01 -6.55 -17.69
CA ASN A 465 -5.86 -7.44 -17.58
C ASN A 465 -4.52 -6.67 -17.58
N TRP A 466 -3.59 -7.05 -16.70
CA TRP A 466 -2.28 -6.42 -16.56
C TRP A 466 -1.46 -6.48 -17.84
N ARG A 467 -1.60 -7.52 -18.68
CA ARG A 467 -0.88 -7.64 -19.96
C ARG A 467 -1.16 -6.43 -20.87
N VAL A 468 -2.42 -5.99 -20.93
CA VAL A 468 -2.84 -4.84 -21.76
C VAL A 468 -2.52 -3.52 -21.06
N GLN A 469 -2.73 -3.44 -19.73
CA GLN A 469 -2.48 -2.22 -18.97
C GLN A 469 -1.00 -1.88 -18.88
N MET A 470 -0.10 -2.85 -18.78
CA MET A 470 1.34 -2.59 -18.72
C MET A 470 1.90 -1.98 -20.02
N GLU A 471 1.34 -2.31 -21.17
CA GLU A 471 1.79 -1.77 -22.46
C GLU A 471 1.34 -0.33 -22.68
N THR A 472 0.12 -0.02 -22.26
CA THR A 472 -0.53 1.27 -22.55
C THR A 472 -0.45 2.26 -21.39
N GLN A 473 -0.50 1.77 -20.15
CA GLN A 473 -0.73 2.57 -18.95
C GLN A 473 0.02 2.04 -17.72
N ARG A 474 1.33 1.72 -17.88
CA ARG A 474 2.18 1.16 -16.80
C ARG A 474 2.12 1.96 -15.50
N GLY A 475 2.15 3.29 -15.58
CA GLY A 475 2.05 4.16 -14.41
C GLY A 475 0.70 4.08 -13.70
N ALA A 476 -0.40 3.97 -14.47
CA ALA A 476 -1.75 3.83 -13.92
C ALA A 476 -1.96 2.47 -13.24
N LEU A 477 -1.37 1.40 -13.80
CA LEU A 477 -1.35 0.09 -13.16
C LEU A 477 -0.65 0.17 -11.80
N LEU A 478 0.59 0.71 -11.77
CA LEU A 478 1.34 0.84 -10.53
C LEU A 478 0.56 1.68 -9.49
N ALA A 479 -0.01 2.81 -9.89
CA ALA A 479 -0.81 3.65 -8.97
C ALA A 479 -2.05 2.91 -8.43
N THR A 480 -2.66 2.03 -9.24
CA THR A 480 -3.77 1.17 -8.80
C THR A 480 -3.29 0.14 -7.79
N GLU A 481 -2.16 -0.51 -8.04
CA GLU A 481 -1.58 -1.49 -7.13
C GLU A 481 -1.10 -0.86 -5.81
N VAL A 482 -0.52 0.35 -5.85
CA VAL A 482 -0.16 1.12 -4.64
C VAL A 482 -1.40 1.39 -3.78
N ARG A 483 -2.56 1.64 -4.38
CA ARG A 483 -3.82 1.83 -3.66
C ARG A 483 -4.43 0.52 -3.15
N ASN A 484 -4.40 -0.53 -3.96
CA ASN A 484 -5.06 -1.80 -3.65
C ASN A 484 -4.26 -2.65 -2.66
N ASN A 485 -2.93 -2.51 -2.66
CA ASN A 485 -1.99 -3.30 -1.86
C ASN A 485 -1.10 -2.39 -0.96
N ALA A 486 -1.63 -1.27 -0.47
CA ALA A 486 -0.86 -0.24 0.24
C ALA A 486 -0.14 -0.78 1.47
N CYS A 487 -0.82 -1.57 2.32
CA CYS A 487 -0.22 -2.19 3.51
C CYS A 487 0.95 -3.12 3.13
N LYS A 488 0.72 -4.06 2.20
CA LYS A 488 1.73 -5.00 1.70
C LYS A 488 2.96 -4.29 1.11
N LEU A 489 2.76 -3.30 0.24
CA LEU A 489 3.87 -2.56 -0.38
C LEU A 489 4.68 -1.76 0.64
N LYS A 490 4.02 -1.15 1.64
CA LYS A 490 4.73 -0.48 2.73
C LYS A 490 5.54 -1.45 3.58
N LYS A 491 5.03 -2.66 3.85
CA LYS A 491 5.79 -3.71 4.54
C LYS A 491 7.06 -4.06 3.76
N PHE A 492 6.96 -4.31 2.45
CA PHE A 492 8.12 -4.62 1.62
C PHE A 492 9.18 -3.51 1.63
N VAL A 493 8.77 -2.26 1.46
CA VAL A 493 9.71 -1.14 1.47
C VAL A 493 10.33 -0.96 2.87
N ALA A 494 9.55 -1.08 3.94
CA ALA A 494 10.06 -0.98 5.31
C ALA A 494 11.12 -2.06 5.60
N SER A 495 10.86 -3.32 5.24
CA SER A 495 11.83 -4.42 5.37
C SER A 495 13.11 -4.15 4.56
N ALA A 496 12.96 -3.73 3.29
CA ALA A 496 14.10 -3.40 2.43
C ALA A 496 14.95 -2.24 2.99
N MET A 497 14.31 -1.22 3.57
CA MET A 497 15.01 -0.09 4.21
C MET A 497 15.76 -0.51 5.46
N MET A 498 15.16 -1.34 6.33
CA MET A 498 15.83 -1.86 7.52
C MET A 498 16.99 -2.79 7.14
N ALA A 499 16.84 -3.60 6.09
CA ALA A 499 17.89 -4.47 5.58
C ALA A 499 19.07 -3.70 4.94
N GLY A 500 18.89 -2.43 4.60
CA GLY A 500 19.89 -1.64 3.88
C GLY A 500 19.98 -1.99 2.40
N CYS A 501 18.87 -2.40 1.79
CA CYS A 501 18.79 -2.68 0.36
C CYS A 501 18.65 -1.37 -0.43
N ASP A 502 19.64 -1.08 -1.27
CA ASP A 502 19.66 0.09 -2.16
C ASP A 502 18.54 0.00 -3.21
N ASP A 503 18.35 -1.20 -3.76
CA ASP A 503 17.42 -1.49 -4.84
C ASP A 503 16.32 -2.45 -4.40
N LEU A 504 15.09 -2.15 -4.82
CA LEU A 504 13.93 -3.01 -4.70
C LEU A 504 13.47 -3.44 -6.10
N LYS A 505 13.42 -4.76 -6.33
CA LYS A 505 12.94 -5.38 -7.57
C LYS A 505 11.50 -5.86 -7.35
N LEU A 506 10.56 -5.20 -8.04
CA LEU A 506 9.13 -5.48 -7.97
C LEU A 506 8.68 -6.29 -9.19
N GLY A 507 8.39 -7.57 -8.98
CA GLY A 507 7.83 -8.46 -9.99
C GLY A 507 6.32 -8.28 -10.16
N PHE A 508 5.85 -8.27 -11.40
CA PHE A 508 4.43 -8.33 -11.77
C PHE A 508 4.14 -9.73 -12.27
N VAL A 509 3.44 -10.51 -11.46
CA VAL A 509 3.16 -11.93 -11.71
C VAL A 509 1.66 -12.11 -11.91
N SER A 510 1.27 -12.88 -12.92
CA SER A 510 -0.14 -13.15 -13.23
C SER A 510 -0.34 -14.65 -13.38
N ARG A 511 -1.51 -15.17 -12.98
CA ARG A 511 -1.86 -16.57 -13.27
C ARG A 511 -1.81 -16.82 -14.78
N LYS A 512 -1.40 -18.04 -15.17
CA LYS A 512 -1.44 -18.46 -16.58
C LYS A 512 -2.89 -18.63 -17.04
N ALA A 513 -3.73 -19.22 -16.19
CA ALA A 513 -5.17 -19.31 -16.36
C ALA A 513 -5.88 -18.82 -15.08
N ASN A 514 -7.01 -18.13 -15.21
CA ASN A 514 -7.67 -17.45 -14.09
C ASN A 514 -8.07 -18.39 -12.93
N ASN A 515 -8.37 -19.65 -13.26
CA ASN A 515 -8.78 -20.71 -12.34
C ASN A 515 -7.63 -21.65 -11.93
N ASP A 516 -6.37 -21.27 -12.19
CA ASP A 516 -5.18 -22.03 -11.85
C ASP A 516 -4.24 -21.16 -11.00
N ASN A 517 -4.12 -21.51 -9.72
CA ASN A 517 -3.25 -20.84 -8.75
C ASN A 517 -1.87 -21.51 -8.61
N GLU A 518 -1.55 -22.51 -9.44
CA GLU A 518 -0.27 -23.23 -9.41
C GLU A 518 0.69 -22.77 -10.50
N HIS A 519 0.16 -22.36 -11.66
CA HIS A 519 0.97 -21.90 -12.78
C HIS A 519 0.86 -20.39 -13.00
N HIS A 520 2.00 -19.71 -12.88
CA HIS A 520 2.09 -18.27 -13.08
C HIS A 520 3.08 -17.88 -14.17
N VAL A 521 2.96 -16.64 -14.62
CA VAL A 521 3.89 -16.00 -15.55
C VAL A 521 4.35 -14.66 -14.98
N VAL A 522 5.64 -14.40 -15.07
CA VAL A 522 6.26 -13.11 -14.77
C VAL A 522 6.09 -12.23 -16.01
N LEU A 523 5.31 -11.16 -15.86
CA LEU A 523 5.01 -10.21 -16.93
C LEU A 523 6.09 -9.13 -17.05
N SER A 524 6.64 -8.70 -15.92
CA SER A 524 7.69 -7.69 -15.87
C SER A 524 8.36 -7.68 -14.50
N VAL A 525 9.63 -7.29 -14.46
CA VAL A 525 10.33 -6.95 -13.23
C VAL A 525 10.73 -5.47 -13.32
N GLN A 526 10.32 -4.69 -12.33
CA GLN A 526 10.58 -3.26 -12.27
C GLN A 526 11.60 -2.97 -11.17
N SER A 527 12.58 -2.12 -11.46
CA SER A 527 13.61 -1.72 -10.51
C SER A 527 13.31 -0.34 -9.95
N TYR A 528 13.43 -0.20 -8.63
CA TYR A 528 13.28 1.06 -7.93
C TYR A 528 14.40 1.23 -6.93
N GLN A 529 14.86 2.47 -6.72
CA GLN A 529 15.57 2.79 -5.49
C GLN A 529 14.58 2.69 -4.33
N THR A 530 14.96 1.97 -3.28
CA THR A 530 14.07 1.65 -2.16
C THR A 530 13.47 2.90 -1.52
N ARG A 531 14.29 3.93 -1.32
CA ARG A 531 13.88 5.23 -0.74
C ARG A 531 12.89 5.98 -1.59
N ASP A 532 13.15 6.06 -2.89
CA ASP A 532 12.29 6.79 -3.83
C ASP A 532 10.92 6.14 -3.90
N LEU A 533 10.87 4.81 -3.96
CA LEU A 533 9.61 4.07 -3.91
C LEU A 533 8.88 4.29 -2.59
N GLY A 534 9.60 4.29 -1.45
CA GLY A 534 9.04 4.62 -0.14
C GLY A 534 8.36 5.99 -0.11
N MET A 535 9.03 7.01 -0.63
CA MET A 535 8.44 8.35 -0.75
C MET A 535 7.21 8.36 -1.67
N GLN A 536 7.26 7.67 -2.82
CA GLN A 536 6.15 7.59 -3.76
C GLN A 536 4.90 6.92 -3.18
N ILE A 537 5.05 5.87 -2.36
CA ILE A 537 3.92 5.18 -1.72
C ILE A 537 3.49 5.82 -0.39
N GLY A 538 4.13 6.92 0.03
CA GLY A 538 3.83 7.62 1.26
C GLY A 538 4.27 6.86 2.52
N LEU A 539 5.40 6.15 2.47
CA LEU A 539 6.11 5.63 3.63
C LEU A 539 7.28 6.57 3.94
N LYS A 540 7.10 7.43 4.95
CA LYS A 540 8.15 8.36 5.39
C LYS A 540 8.94 7.74 6.54
N PRO A 541 10.29 7.67 6.48
CA PRO A 541 11.11 7.06 7.53
C PRO A 541 10.88 7.68 8.91
N ASP A 542 10.78 9.02 8.96
CA ASP A 542 10.48 9.76 10.19
C ASP A 542 9.20 9.26 10.86
N ASN A 543 8.15 9.06 10.08
CA ASN A 543 6.86 8.59 10.59
C ASN A 543 6.91 7.11 10.97
N ALA A 544 7.52 6.28 10.13
CA ALA A 544 7.65 4.84 10.38
C ALA A 544 8.36 4.56 11.71
N TRP A 545 9.52 5.17 11.94
CA TRP A 545 10.25 5.05 13.21
C TRP A 545 9.55 5.79 14.35
N GLY A 546 8.82 6.88 14.06
CA GLY A 546 7.99 7.57 15.04
C GLY A 546 6.89 6.69 15.61
N ILE A 547 6.25 5.87 14.77
CA ILE A 547 5.23 4.91 15.20
C ILE A 547 5.86 3.84 16.10
N VAL A 548 6.96 3.21 15.65
CA VAL A 548 7.68 2.21 16.45
C VAL A 548 8.07 2.79 17.81
N ARG A 549 8.65 4.00 17.81
CA ARG A 549 9.05 4.70 19.04
C ARG A 549 7.86 4.94 19.98
N ALA A 550 6.72 5.39 19.45
CA ALA A 550 5.54 5.67 20.26
C ALA A 550 4.97 4.40 20.92
N ILE A 551 4.95 3.27 20.20
CA ILE A 551 4.49 1.98 20.74
C ILE A 551 5.46 1.45 21.80
N VAL A 552 6.77 1.48 21.53
CA VAL A 552 7.77 1.03 22.51
C VAL A 552 7.71 1.87 23.78
N ASP A 553 7.70 3.21 23.66
CA ASP A 553 7.60 4.10 24.83
C ASP A 553 6.35 3.80 25.67
N MET A 554 5.21 3.53 25.01
CA MET A 554 3.95 3.22 25.69
C MET A 554 4.04 1.93 26.50
N VAL A 555 4.64 0.88 25.94
CA VAL A 555 4.77 -0.43 26.61
C VAL A 555 5.84 -0.38 27.70
N MET A 556 6.93 0.37 27.49
CA MET A 556 7.99 0.53 28.49
C MET A 556 7.49 1.26 29.75
N GLU A 557 6.45 2.08 29.66
CA GLU A 557 5.81 2.73 30.83
C GLU A 557 4.90 1.78 31.64
N LYS A 558 4.54 0.62 31.10
CA LYS A 558 3.70 -0.39 31.77
C LYS A 558 4.54 -1.29 32.68
N PRO A 559 3.96 -1.98 33.67
CA PRO A 559 4.71 -2.97 34.47
C PRO A 559 5.26 -4.11 33.60
N ASP A 560 6.20 -4.88 34.14
CA ASP A 560 6.64 -6.11 33.49
C ASP A 560 5.46 -7.09 33.38
N GLY A 561 5.44 -7.86 32.30
CA GLY A 561 4.32 -8.74 31.96
C GLY A 561 4.15 -8.95 30.45
N ARG A 562 3.08 -9.69 30.10
CA ARG A 562 2.73 -10.04 28.73
C ARG A 562 1.57 -9.20 28.24
N TYR A 563 1.68 -8.74 27.00
CA TYR A 563 0.71 -7.87 26.36
C TYR A 563 0.40 -8.33 24.93
N VAL A 564 -0.77 -7.94 24.44
CA VAL A 564 -1.19 -8.18 23.04
C VAL A 564 -1.55 -6.83 22.41
N LEU A 565 -0.83 -6.44 21.37
CA LEU A 565 -1.20 -5.31 20.53
C LEU A 565 -2.05 -5.81 19.36
N LEU A 566 -3.33 -5.49 19.38
CA LEU A 566 -4.32 -6.00 18.43
C LEU A 566 -4.90 -4.87 17.60
N LYS A 567 -4.84 -4.99 16.28
CA LYS A 567 -5.55 -4.11 15.36
C LYS A 567 -6.98 -4.61 15.16
N ASP A 568 -7.96 -3.76 15.42
CA ASP A 568 -9.38 -4.10 15.35
C ASP A 568 -9.81 -4.43 13.90
N PRO A 569 -10.58 -5.50 13.66
CA PRO A 569 -11.00 -5.88 12.32
C PRO A 569 -11.91 -4.85 11.62
N THR A 570 -12.69 -4.10 12.39
CA THR A 570 -13.75 -3.21 11.89
C THR A 570 -13.45 -1.74 12.07
N LYS A 571 -12.90 -1.37 13.22
CA LYS A 571 -12.61 0.00 13.60
C LYS A 571 -11.17 0.35 13.23
N PRO A 572 -10.89 1.59 12.79
CA PRO A 572 -9.52 2.03 12.51
C PRO A 572 -8.78 2.36 13.81
N VAL A 573 -8.66 1.38 14.71
CA VAL A 573 -8.00 1.50 16.02
C VAL A 573 -7.15 0.25 16.32
N MET A 574 -6.10 0.43 17.09
CA MET A 574 -5.35 -0.65 17.73
C MET A 574 -5.56 -0.58 19.24
N ARG A 575 -5.60 -1.73 19.91
CA ARG A 575 -5.72 -1.82 21.36
C ARG A 575 -4.55 -2.61 21.92
N LEU A 576 -3.99 -2.11 23.01
CA LEU A 576 -3.03 -2.85 23.83
C LEU A 576 -3.82 -3.52 24.94
N TYR A 577 -3.70 -4.83 25.05
CA TYR A 577 -4.27 -5.62 26.13
C TYR A 577 -3.15 -6.14 27.03
N SER A 578 -3.36 -6.18 28.34
CA SER A 578 -2.54 -6.99 29.26
C SER A 578 -3.18 -8.38 29.41
N ARG A 579 -2.35 -9.42 29.38
CA ARG A 579 -2.78 -10.82 29.50
C ARG A 579 -2.35 -11.39 30.86
N PRO A 580 -3.23 -12.09 31.59
CA PRO A 580 -2.85 -12.81 32.81
C PRO A 580 -1.79 -13.88 32.52
N GLU A 581 -0.88 -14.13 33.46
CA GLU A 581 0.18 -15.15 33.29
C GLU A 581 -0.37 -16.60 33.26
N GLU A 582 -1.54 -16.84 33.85
CA GLU A 582 -2.15 -18.18 33.98
C GLU A 582 -2.62 -18.79 32.63
N GLU A 583 -3.12 -17.99 31.67
CA GLU A 583 -3.56 -18.49 30.35
C GLU A 583 -2.40 -19.08 29.50
N ASP A 584 -1.15 -18.87 29.90
CA ASP A 584 0.01 -19.38 29.17
C ASP A 584 0.47 -20.76 29.66
N GLU A 585 0.26 -21.11 30.93
CA GLU A 585 0.52 -22.46 31.44
C GLU A 585 -0.38 -23.47 30.72
N ASP A 586 -1.67 -23.13 30.56
CA ASP A 586 -2.65 -23.95 29.84
C ASP A 586 -2.31 -24.09 28.34
N ALA A 587 -1.84 -23.03 27.69
CA ALA A 587 -1.47 -23.05 26.27
C ALA A 587 -0.17 -23.84 26.01
N GLU A 588 0.82 -23.73 26.91
CA GLU A 588 2.05 -24.52 26.84
C GLU A 588 1.81 -26.02 27.15
N GLU A 589 0.80 -26.34 27.96
CA GLU A 589 0.35 -27.72 28.20
C GLU A 589 -0.40 -28.30 26.99
N GLU A 590 -1.24 -27.50 26.30
CA GLU A 590 -1.91 -27.91 25.07
C GLU A 590 -0.94 -28.15 23.90
N GLU A 591 0.08 -27.30 23.71
CA GLU A 591 1.11 -27.51 22.67
C GLU A 591 1.98 -28.76 22.91
N LYS A 592 2.12 -29.20 24.17
CA LYS A 592 2.88 -30.41 24.53
C LYS A 592 2.07 -31.70 24.44
N ALA A 593 0.76 -31.63 24.18
CA ALA A 593 -0.07 -32.81 24.01
C ALA A 593 0.23 -33.47 22.64
N PRO A 594 0.59 -34.77 22.58
CA PRO A 594 0.83 -35.42 21.30
C PRO A 594 -0.49 -35.54 20.52
N GLU A 595 -0.54 -34.94 19.32
CA GLU A 595 -1.62 -35.14 18.36
C GLU A 595 -1.76 -36.64 18.04
N THR A 596 -2.75 -37.29 18.66
CA THR A 596 -3.12 -38.66 18.31
C THR A 596 -3.85 -38.63 16.97
N ARG A 597 -3.07 -38.79 15.90
CA ARG A 597 -3.54 -38.94 14.53
C ARG A 597 -4.31 -40.26 14.38
N THR A 598 -5.62 -40.25 14.59
CA THR A 598 -6.51 -41.35 14.19
C THR A 598 -6.66 -41.35 12.68
N GLU A 599 -5.83 -42.14 12.00
CA GLU A 599 -6.06 -42.54 10.61
C GLU A 599 -7.19 -43.57 10.55
N GLU A 600 -8.44 -43.12 10.41
CA GLU A 600 -9.51 -44.00 9.92
C GLU A 600 -9.33 -44.20 8.40
N ARG A 601 -8.65 -45.30 8.05
CA ARG A 601 -8.66 -45.85 6.69
C ARG A 601 -10.04 -46.47 6.41
N GLU A 602 -10.90 -45.74 5.69
CA GLU A 602 -12.05 -46.35 5.02
C GLU A 602 -11.57 -47.23 3.85
N THR A 603 -11.32 -48.51 4.12
CA THR A 603 -11.27 -49.54 3.06
C THR A 603 -12.71 -49.95 2.72
N ASN A 604 -13.31 -49.34 1.71
CA ASN A 604 -14.52 -49.90 1.10
C ASN A 604 -14.11 -51.05 0.17
N ARG A 605 -14.28 -52.27 0.68
CA ARG A 605 -14.44 -53.50 -0.10
C ARG A 605 -15.76 -53.42 -0.87
N ASN A 606 -15.70 -53.50 -2.18
CA ASN A 606 -16.83 -53.93 -3.01
C ASN A 606 -16.34 -55.14 -3.81
N ASP A 607 -16.68 -56.34 -3.32
CA ASP A 607 -16.82 -57.55 -4.10
C ASP A 607 -18.06 -58.28 -3.54
N GLU A 608 -18.83 -58.87 -4.46
CA GLU A 608 -20.00 -59.77 -4.30
C GLU A 608 -21.41 -59.13 -4.22
N GLU A 609 -22.03 -58.86 -5.38
CA GLU A 609 -23.03 -59.75 -6.02
C GLU A 609 -23.19 -59.44 -7.52
#